data_AF-A0A4U9HVK0-F1
#
_entry.id   AF-A0A4U9HVK0-F1
#
_cell.length_a   1.000
_cell.length_b   1.000
_cell.length_c   1.000
_cell.angle_alpha   90.00
_cell.angle_beta   90.00
_cell.angle_gamma   90.00
#
_symmetry.space_group_name_H-M   'P 1'
#
loop_
_entity.id
_entity.type
_entity.pdbx_description
1 polymer ?
#
loop_
_entity_poly.entity_id
_entity_poly.type
_entity_poly.pdbx_seq_one_letter_code
_entity_poly.pdbx_strand_id
1 'polypeptide(L)'
;MLDLGSYLISFSIGVAGAVPATIVAYGQSAPGGVNGQASMLFNHGNGMQAVLNTTLFSNTSGAATVAGRDATLYLDGQFYAPRRLYAAVQPGQPAAALAGSRRTLCAAEL
;
A
#
# COMPACT_ATOMS: atom_id res chain seq x y z
N MET A 1 -3.76 12.74 -12.33
CA MET A 1 -3.13 11.62 -11.58
C MET A 1 -3.63 10.28 -12.09
N LEU A 2 -3.22 9.90 -13.30
CA LEU A 2 -3.39 8.52 -13.79
C LEU A 2 -2.16 7.66 -13.51
N ASP A 3 -1.02 8.31 -13.26
CA ASP A 3 0.26 7.64 -12.99
C ASP A 3 0.35 7.27 -11.50
N LEU A 4 0.96 8.11 -10.65
CA LEU A 4 1.25 7.77 -9.24
C LEU A 4 0.04 7.28 -8.40
N GLY A 5 -1.17 7.78 -8.68
CA GLY A 5 -2.39 7.35 -7.99
C GLY A 5 -2.84 5.93 -8.35
N SER A 6 -2.67 5.49 -9.60
CA SER A 6 -3.12 4.14 -10.02
C SER A 6 -2.25 3.04 -9.40
N TYR A 7 -0.96 3.29 -9.18
CA TYR A 7 -0.06 2.37 -8.47
C TYR A 7 -0.50 2.15 -7.03
N LEU A 8 -0.89 3.20 -6.29
CA LEU A 8 -1.35 3.07 -4.90
C LEU A 8 -2.64 2.25 -4.79
N ILE A 9 -3.58 2.53 -5.70
CA ILE A 9 -4.86 1.82 -5.75
C ILE A 9 -4.61 0.34 -6.05
N SER A 10 -3.79 0.06 -7.08
CA SER A 10 -3.44 -1.31 -7.47
C SER A 10 -2.69 -2.04 -6.37
N PHE A 11 -1.75 -1.38 -5.69
CA PHE A 11 -1.03 -1.94 -4.55
C PHE A 11 -1.99 -2.32 -3.41
N SER A 12 -2.91 -1.42 -3.04
CA SER A 12 -3.90 -1.71 -2.00
C SER A 12 -4.81 -2.88 -2.37
N ILE A 13 -5.27 -2.94 -3.62
CA ILE A 13 -6.10 -4.05 -4.13
C ILE A 13 -5.33 -5.37 -4.15
N GLY A 14 -4.06 -5.34 -4.59
CA GLY A 14 -3.19 -6.52 -4.63
C GLY A 14 -2.93 -7.08 -3.24
N VAL A 15 -2.64 -6.22 -2.27
CA VAL A 15 -2.46 -6.62 -0.86
C VAL A 15 -3.76 -7.14 -0.26
N ALA A 16 -4.90 -6.50 -0.56
CA ALA A 16 -6.21 -6.94 -0.08
C ALA A 16 -6.76 -8.19 -0.78
N GLY A 17 -6.28 -8.51 -1.97
CA GLY A 17 -6.82 -9.54 -2.84
C GLY A 17 -8.23 -9.22 -3.37
N ALA A 18 -8.71 -7.98 -3.20
CA ALA A 18 -10.05 -7.56 -3.58
C ALA A 18 -10.12 -6.03 -3.74
N VAL A 19 -11.15 -5.55 -4.45
CA VAL A 19 -11.49 -4.13 -4.51
C VAL A 19 -12.08 -3.65 -3.17
N PRO A 20 -11.85 -2.39 -2.77
CA PRO A 20 -12.42 -1.87 -1.52
C PRO A 20 -13.95 -1.82 -1.58
N ALA A 21 -14.58 -2.11 -0.45
CA ALA A 21 -16.04 -2.05 -0.29
C ALA A 21 -16.52 -0.59 -0.17
N THR A 22 -15.73 0.26 0.49
CA THR A 22 -16.00 1.71 0.55
C THR A 22 -14.73 2.52 0.37
N ILE A 23 -14.90 3.71 -0.21
CA ILE A 23 -13.84 4.67 -0.47
C ILE A 23 -14.28 6.04 0.07
N VAL A 24 -13.41 6.67 0.85
CA VAL A 24 -13.49 8.11 1.17
C VAL A 24 -12.26 8.76 0.57
N ALA A 25 -12.43 9.76 -0.29
CA ALA A 25 -11.30 10.40 -0.96
C ALA A 25 -11.49 11.92 -1.06
N TYR A 26 -10.37 12.63 -1.00
CA TYR A 26 -10.30 14.06 -1.25
C TYR A 26 -9.12 14.35 -2.18
N GLY A 27 -9.32 15.27 -3.11
CA GLY A 27 -8.31 15.65 -4.10
C GLY A 27 -8.20 17.15 -4.24
N GLN A 28 -7.01 17.60 -4.65
CA GLN A 28 -6.76 18.99 -5.04
C GLN A 28 -6.12 19.00 -6.44
N SER A 29 -6.63 19.85 -7.31
CA SER A 29 -6.07 20.07 -8.64
C SER A 29 -4.72 20.82 -8.59
N ALA A 30 -3.91 20.63 -9.62
CA ALA A 30 -2.71 21.42 -9.93
C ALA A 30 -2.99 22.35 -11.13
N PRO A 31 -2.12 23.36 -11.37
CA PRO A 31 -2.15 24.13 -12.62
C PRO A 31 -2.14 23.21 -13.84
N GLY A 32 -2.91 23.57 -14.88
CA GLY A 32 -3.10 22.73 -16.07
C GLY A 32 -4.24 21.72 -15.97
N GLY A 33 -5.06 21.77 -14.93
CA GLY A 33 -6.30 20.98 -14.82
C GLY A 33 -6.09 19.51 -14.49
N VAL A 34 -4.85 19.10 -14.17
CA VAL A 34 -4.55 17.75 -13.71
C VAL A 34 -4.79 17.63 -12.21
N ASN A 35 -5.13 16.42 -11.73
CA ASN A 35 -5.11 16.15 -10.30
C ASN A 35 -3.68 16.32 -9.78
N GLY A 36 -3.51 17.15 -8.74
CA GLY A 36 -2.22 17.51 -8.15
C GLY A 36 -1.88 16.68 -6.92
N GLN A 37 -2.85 16.45 -6.04
CA GLN A 37 -2.73 15.52 -4.92
C GLN A 37 -4.07 14.87 -4.59
N ALA A 38 -4.00 13.70 -3.98
CA ALA A 38 -5.17 13.01 -3.45
C ALA A 38 -4.82 12.22 -2.19
N SER A 39 -5.77 12.18 -1.26
CA SER A 39 -5.75 11.33 -0.08
C SER A 39 -6.99 10.46 -0.07
N MET A 40 -6.84 9.19 0.29
CA MET A 40 -7.91 8.19 0.22
C MET A 40 -7.86 7.27 1.44
N LEU A 41 -9.04 6.88 1.91
CA LEU A 41 -9.25 5.83 2.90
C LEU A 41 -10.06 4.74 2.24
N PHE A 42 -9.48 3.54 2.18
CA PHE A 42 -10.13 2.35 1.65
C PHE A 42 -10.50 1.42 2.80
N ASN A 43 -11.74 0.95 2.79
CA ASN A 43 -12.18 -0.13 3.65
C ASN A 43 -12.48 -1.34 2.77
N HIS A 44 -11.72 -2.42 2.96
CA HIS A 44 -11.88 -3.67 2.22
C HIS A 44 -12.87 -4.58 2.93
N GLY A 45 -13.60 -5.39 2.16
CA GLY A 45 -14.64 -6.28 2.70
C GLY A 45 -14.12 -7.37 3.63
N ASN A 46 -12.81 -7.65 3.60
CA ASN A 46 -12.13 -8.58 4.50
C ASN A 46 -11.65 -7.95 5.82
N GLY A 47 -12.00 -6.68 6.08
CA GLY A 47 -11.63 -5.95 7.29
C GLY A 47 -10.28 -5.22 7.22
N MET A 48 -9.56 -5.32 6.10
CA MET A 48 -8.35 -4.51 5.88
C MET A 48 -8.71 -3.06 5.62
N GLN A 49 -7.96 -2.13 6.20
CA GLN A 49 -8.02 -0.72 5.87
C GLN A 49 -6.71 -0.26 5.23
N ALA A 50 -6.82 0.67 4.29
CA ALA A 50 -5.65 1.31 3.69
C ALA A 50 -5.80 2.83 3.69
N VAL A 51 -4.71 3.51 4.00
CA VAL A 51 -4.57 4.97 3.93
C VAL A 51 -3.59 5.27 2.80
N LEU A 52 -4.07 5.95 1.77
CA LEU A 52 -3.31 6.22 0.55
C LEU A 52 -3.17 7.73 0.39
N ASN A 53 -1.97 8.19 0.03
CA ASN A 53 -1.73 9.58 -0.34
C ASN A 53 -0.77 9.65 -1.53
N THR A 54 -1.03 10.59 -2.41
CA THR A 54 -0.14 10.89 -3.53
C THR A 54 -0.18 12.38 -3.84
N THR A 55 0.95 12.95 -4.25
CA THR A 55 1.09 14.39 -4.48
C THR A 55 2.16 14.69 -5.53
N LEU A 56 1.91 15.72 -6.34
CA LEU A 56 2.86 16.36 -7.25
C LEU A 56 3.52 17.60 -6.61
N PHE A 57 3.03 18.04 -5.44
CA PHE A 57 3.44 19.29 -4.81
C PHE A 57 4.61 19.12 -3.83
N SER A 58 4.97 17.90 -3.49
CA SER A 58 6.00 17.62 -2.50
C SER A 58 6.66 16.29 -2.77
N ASN A 59 7.95 16.19 -2.42
CA ASN A 59 8.63 14.91 -2.42
C ASN A 59 8.29 14.16 -1.12
N THR A 60 7.53 13.07 -1.23
CA THR A 60 7.23 12.18 -0.10
C THR A 60 8.24 11.03 -0.04
N SER A 61 8.29 10.29 1.07
CA SER A 61 9.16 9.10 1.16
C SER A 61 8.88 8.06 0.05
N GLY A 62 7.64 8.00 -0.43
CA GLY A 62 7.18 6.98 -1.38
C GLY A 62 7.04 5.58 -0.77
N ALA A 63 7.34 5.44 0.53
CA ALA A 63 7.38 4.16 1.21
C ALA A 63 5.98 3.58 1.43
N ALA A 64 5.89 2.26 1.60
CA ALA A 64 4.67 1.57 2.00
C ALA A 64 4.90 0.64 3.18
N THR A 65 3.87 0.48 4.00
CA THR A 65 3.87 -0.42 5.15
C THR A 65 2.61 -1.28 5.09
N VAL A 66 2.77 -2.59 5.21
CA VAL A 66 1.66 -3.56 5.28
C VAL A 66 1.76 -4.27 6.61
N ALA A 67 0.88 -3.93 7.55
CA ALA A 67 0.82 -4.55 8.86
C ALA A 67 -0.14 -5.74 8.87
N GLY A 68 0.38 -6.92 9.23
CA GLY A 68 -0.40 -8.13 9.43
C GLY A 68 -0.36 -8.62 10.88
N ARG A 69 -1.07 -9.72 11.13
CA ARG A 69 -1.14 -10.34 12.47
C ARG A 69 0.21 -10.88 12.95
N ASP A 70 1.09 -11.33 12.05
CA ASP A 70 2.34 -12.01 12.45
C ASP A 70 3.59 -11.15 12.23
N ALA A 71 3.51 -10.19 11.30
CA ALA A 71 4.62 -9.34 10.90
C ALA A 71 4.12 -8.06 10.24
N THR A 72 5.00 -7.07 10.18
CA THR A 72 4.82 -5.87 9.38
C THR A 72 5.85 -5.86 8.27
N LEU A 73 5.38 -5.75 7.03
CA LEU A 73 6.23 -5.57 5.86
C LEU A 73 6.46 -4.08 5.60
N TYR A 74 7.71 -3.72 5.32
CA TYR A 74 8.13 -2.38 4.97
C TYR A 74 8.75 -2.39 3.57
N LEU A 75 8.28 -1.47 2.74
CA LEU A 75 8.82 -1.16 1.42
C LEU A 75 9.45 0.23 1.51
N ASP A 76 10.78 0.29 1.55
CA ASP A 76 11.54 1.52 1.66
C ASP A 76 11.85 2.13 0.27
N GLY A 77 11.79 3.46 0.20
CA GLY A 77 11.80 4.22 -1.06
C GLY A 77 10.46 4.13 -1.79
N GLN A 78 10.47 4.27 -3.12
CA GLN A 78 9.24 4.24 -3.91
C GLN A 78 8.59 2.86 -3.87
N PHE A 79 7.39 2.73 -3.34
CA PHE A 79 6.72 1.44 -3.11
C PHE A 79 6.53 0.60 -4.39
N TYR A 80 6.43 1.26 -5.55
CA TYR A 80 6.29 0.62 -6.87
C TYR A 80 7.64 0.18 -7.48
N ALA A 81 8.75 0.57 -6.87
CA ALA A 81 10.11 0.15 -7.21
C ALA A 81 10.99 0.20 -5.95
N PRO A 82 10.70 -0.63 -4.93
CA PRO A 82 11.24 -0.45 -3.60
C PRO A 82 12.75 -0.74 -3.61
N ARG A 83 13.51 0.10 -2.88
CA ARG A 83 14.95 -0.13 -2.70
C ARG A 83 15.22 -1.29 -1.76
N ARG A 84 14.37 -1.44 -0.74
CA ARG A 84 14.44 -2.52 0.25
C ARG A 84 13.03 -2.96 0.60
N LEU A 85 12.86 -4.26 0.71
CA LEU A 85 11.68 -4.91 1.24
C LEU A 85 12.13 -5.76 2.43
N TYR A 86 11.55 -5.52 3.60
CA TYR A 86 11.89 -6.27 4.81
C TYR A 86 10.69 -6.41 5.74
N ALA A 87 10.73 -7.42 6.62
CA ALA A 87 9.67 -7.69 7.58
C ALA A 87 10.18 -7.55 9.02
N ALA A 88 9.38 -6.90 9.87
CA ALA A 88 9.53 -6.97 11.32
C ALA A 88 8.52 -7.99 11.86
N VAL A 89 9.03 -9.09 12.39
CA VAL A 89 8.22 -10.18 12.94
C VAL A 89 7.80 -9.84 14.36
N GLN A 90 6.55 -10.15 14.72
CA GLN A 90 6.08 -9.92 16.08
C GLN A 90 6.80 -10.84 17.09
N PRO A 91 7.03 -10.38 18.33
CA PRO A 91 7.63 -11.21 19.36
C PRO A 91 6.86 -12.53 19.55
N GLY A 92 7.58 -13.66 19.53
CA GLY A 92 6.98 -14.99 19.68
C GLY A 92 6.46 -15.64 18.39
N GLN A 93 6.52 -14.95 17.24
CA GLN A 93 6.22 -15.58 15.95
C GLN A 93 7.47 -16.26 15.37
N PRO A 94 7.42 -17.56 15.02
CA PRO A 94 8.57 -18.25 14.45
C PRO A 94 8.80 -17.81 12.99
N ALA A 95 10.05 -17.50 12.63
CA ALA A 95 10.42 -17.05 11.29
C ALA A 95 10.00 -18.04 10.17
N ALA A 96 9.93 -19.33 10.47
CA ALA A 96 9.48 -20.37 9.54
C ALA A 96 7.97 -20.33 9.22
N ALA A 97 7.13 -19.75 10.09
CA ALA A 97 5.69 -19.65 9.85
C ALA A 97 5.34 -18.69 8.70
N LEU A 98 6.23 -17.74 8.41
CA LEU A 98 6.06 -16.76 7.33
C LEU A 98 6.36 -17.36 5.94
N ALA A 99 7.20 -18.40 5.86
CA ALA A 99 7.55 -19.08 4.61
C ALA A 99 6.48 -20.10 4.14
N GLY A 100 5.60 -20.55 5.05
CA GLY A 100 4.58 -21.58 4.77
C GLY A 100 3.20 -21.06 4.37
N SER A 101 2.90 -19.78 4.59
CA SER A 101 1.60 -19.19 4.24
C SER A 101 1.59 -18.76 2.77
N ARG A 102 1.19 -19.67 1.87
CA ARG A 102 0.86 -19.36 0.46
C ARG A 102 -0.26 -18.30 0.31
N ARG A 103 -0.90 -17.87 1.40
CA ARG A 103 -1.95 -16.83 1.37
C ARG A 103 -1.42 -15.40 1.48
N THR A 104 -0.14 -15.20 1.80
CA THR A 104 0.43 -13.85 2.02
C THR A 104 1.49 -13.47 0.99
N LEU A 105 2.01 -14.44 0.23
CA LEU A 105 3.06 -14.19 -0.79
C LEU A 105 2.54 -13.58 -2.11
N CYS A 106 1.23 -13.36 -2.26
CA CYS A 106 0.67 -12.81 -3.50
C CYS A 106 1.05 -11.33 -3.73
N ALA A 107 1.65 -10.65 -2.74
CA ALA A 107 2.18 -9.29 -2.88
C ALA A 107 3.66 -9.24 -3.30
N ALA A 108 4.35 -10.38 -3.43
CA ALA A 108 5.79 -10.45 -3.70
C ALA A 108 6.16 -10.97 -5.10
N GLU A 109 5.17 -11.24 -5.97
CA GLU A 109 5.39 -11.60 -7.39
C GLU A 109 5.02 -10.45 -8.35
N LEU A 110 5.34 -9.21 -7.96
CA LEU A 110 5.31 -8.04 -8.86
C LEU A 110 6.57 -7.99 -9.72
#